data_AF-A0A1H9AWV1-F1
#
_entry.id   AF-A0A1H9AWV1-F1
#
_cell.length_a   1.000
_cell.length_b   1.000
_cell.length_c   1.000
_cell.angle_alpha   90.00
_cell.angle_beta   90.00
_cell.angle_gamma   90.00
#
_symmetry.space_group_name_H-M   'P 1'
#
loop_
_entity.id
_entity.type
_entity.pdbx_description
1 polymer ?
#
loop_
_entity_poly.entity_id
_entity_poly.type
_entity_poly.pdbx_seq_one_letter_code
_entity_poly.pdbx_strand_id
1 'polypeptide(L)'
;MNRFKRCLFVLFTMVLYFIPMNIVSAQEVNLVEQPEVGTVNNALEIEPEEASGIPVAEMLTEEPESGSKEEAVPQTDPVMPAEDEIPSPEMDILAEEETPAADSSLAAEENPSPNVEDASVVEVRTFEELKQAIAEAGTEATTIKIMDSFDLTEKLRIGKDQQITLTANNAKVADEAWQAIEQPADAANRGEASQREIIEEARRRGEEAIKIGDLTNNPLPTRESGAVVIRRADNFVTDTLFEVIGELILGDKESALYIDGNSSVQTAFDDRGTMMDIRGKLRIINAILMGSKNNHGYTAPIKVKKGGQLIMDGGRISQNTSYEKIDPDYTRPTSAGAVYVDPGASFTMNNGLIDNNNGGITGGVFVGSLFGSADTAYFEMNGGLIVNNKSNTRFQSGGQINIE
;
A
#
# COMPACT_ATOMS: atom_id res chain seq x y z
N MET A 1 34.22 45.64 32.27
CA MET A 1 33.36 46.59 33.01
C MET A 1 33.82 48.00 32.71
N ASN A 2 32.95 48.80 32.06
CA ASN A 2 32.98 50.27 31.88
C ASN A 2 34.22 50.92 31.24
N ARG A 3 34.16 51.94 30.36
CA ARG A 3 33.18 52.55 29.43
C ARG A 3 33.94 53.78 28.88
N PHE A 4 33.96 53.96 27.55
CA PHE A 4 33.89 55.24 26.81
C PHE A 4 34.77 56.46 27.15
N LYS A 5 35.54 56.95 26.15
CA LYS A 5 35.44 58.30 25.49
C LYS A 5 36.60 58.48 24.47
N ARG A 6 36.33 58.66 23.16
CA ARG A 6 36.35 59.92 22.33
C ARG A 6 37.76 60.55 22.21
N CYS A 7 38.27 61.09 21.11
CA CYS A 7 37.88 61.37 19.71
C CYS A 7 39.18 61.87 18.98
N LEU A 8 39.16 61.96 17.64
CA LEU A 8 39.68 63.08 16.80
C LEU A 8 40.59 62.70 15.58
N PHE A 9 39.96 62.43 14.43
CA PHE A 9 39.91 63.24 13.18
C PHE A 9 41.12 63.48 12.23
N VAL A 10 40.79 63.38 10.90
CA VAL A 10 41.36 64.04 9.67
C VAL A 10 42.48 63.23 8.91
N LEU A 11 42.55 62.97 7.56
CA LEU A 11 42.05 63.59 6.30
C LEU A 11 42.19 62.65 5.04
N PHE A 12 41.26 62.77 4.06
CA PHE A 12 41.32 62.63 2.57
C PHE A 12 41.83 61.33 1.87
N THR A 13 41.16 60.77 0.84
CA THR A 13 40.92 61.36 -0.52
C THR A 13 39.81 60.62 -1.30
N MET A 14 39.07 61.38 -2.13
CA MET A 14 38.01 61.01 -3.09
C MET A 14 38.42 60.03 -4.21
N VAL A 15 37.46 59.26 -4.76
CA VAL A 15 37.01 59.32 -6.18
C VAL A 15 35.55 58.85 -6.29
N LEU A 16 34.72 59.67 -6.95
CA LEU A 16 33.31 59.46 -7.31
C LEU A 16 33.14 58.49 -8.49
N TYR A 17 32.01 57.77 -8.53
CA TYR A 17 31.15 57.69 -9.73
C TYR A 17 29.68 57.55 -9.32
N PHE A 18 28.80 58.16 -10.11
CA PHE A 18 27.47 58.69 -9.75
C PHE A 18 26.36 57.96 -10.55
N ILE A 19 25.28 57.54 -9.85
CA ILE A 19 23.82 57.70 -10.16
C ILE A 19 23.15 56.89 -11.31
N PRO A 20 21.81 56.56 -11.27
CA PRO A 20 20.74 57.03 -10.37
C PRO A 20 19.86 56.00 -9.63
N MET A 21 19.25 56.51 -8.55
CA MET A 21 18.01 56.07 -7.90
C MET A 21 16.77 56.33 -8.78
N ASN A 22 15.67 55.60 -8.49
CA ASN A 22 14.36 56.25 -8.36
C ASN A 22 13.61 55.69 -7.15
N ILE A 23 13.28 56.61 -6.24
CA ILE A 23 12.33 56.50 -5.13
C ILE A 23 11.18 57.45 -5.47
N VAL A 24 9.94 57.01 -5.30
CA VAL A 24 8.75 57.85 -5.06
C VAL A 24 7.96 57.09 -4.00
N SER A 25 8.05 57.45 -2.71
CA SER A 25 7.34 58.51 -1.98
C SER A 25 5.86 58.21 -1.73
N ALA A 26 5.53 58.18 -0.42
CA ALA A 26 4.24 57.98 0.19
C ALA A 26 3.27 59.16 0.00
N GLN A 27 1.97 58.89 0.17
CA GLN A 27 1.03 59.85 0.75
C GLN A 27 -0.11 59.12 1.50
N GLU A 28 -0.45 59.72 2.64
CA GLU A 28 -1.36 59.31 3.72
C GLU A 28 -2.86 59.38 3.33
N VAL A 29 -3.76 58.81 4.16
CA VAL A 29 -4.76 59.55 4.97
C VAL A 29 -5.80 58.60 5.64
N ASN A 30 -5.86 58.74 6.98
CA ASN A 30 -6.96 58.62 7.97
C ASN A 30 -7.84 57.37 8.19
N LEU A 31 -7.55 56.71 9.32
CA LEU A 31 -8.37 56.62 10.56
C LEU A 31 -9.83 57.11 10.54
N VAL A 32 -10.76 56.22 10.92
CA VAL A 32 -12.00 56.56 11.67
C VAL A 32 -12.27 55.47 12.74
N GLU A 33 -12.08 55.90 13.99
CA GLU A 33 -12.82 55.66 15.24
C GLU A 33 -13.43 54.29 15.60
N GLN A 34 -12.98 53.77 16.75
CA GLN A 34 -13.74 52.87 17.63
C GLN A 34 -14.75 53.66 18.49
N PRO A 35 -15.71 52.94 19.10
CA PRO A 35 -15.99 53.20 20.51
C PRO A 35 -15.98 51.93 21.38
N GLU A 36 -15.28 52.00 22.51
CA GLU A 36 -15.60 51.26 23.75
C GLU A 36 -16.88 51.91 24.39
N VAL A 37 -17.70 51.35 25.29
CA VAL A 37 -17.55 50.44 26.45
C VAL A 37 -18.96 49.88 26.77
N GLY A 38 -19.07 48.67 27.34
CA GLY A 38 -20.28 48.27 28.06
C GLY A 38 -20.31 46.83 28.60
N THR A 39 -19.73 46.60 29.77
CA THR A 39 -19.84 45.39 30.60
C THR A 39 -21.27 45.07 31.06
N VAL A 40 -21.71 43.80 30.97
CA VAL A 40 -22.57 43.13 31.99
C VAL A 40 -22.29 41.62 32.00
N ASN A 41 -22.18 41.07 33.21
CA ASN A 41 -21.97 39.66 33.56
C ASN A 41 -23.13 38.74 33.13
N ASN A 42 -22.82 37.47 32.82
CA ASN A 42 -23.38 36.33 33.57
C ASN A 42 -22.67 35.02 33.20
N ALA A 43 -22.24 34.31 34.24
CA ALA A 43 -21.75 32.95 34.20
C ALA A 43 -22.92 31.98 33.94
N LEU A 44 -22.63 30.88 33.24
CA LEU A 44 -23.27 29.60 33.55
C LEU A 44 -22.34 28.46 33.13
N GLU A 45 -21.92 27.70 34.15
CA GLU A 45 -21.24 26.41 34.07
C GLU A 45 -22.16 25.38 33.39
N ILE A 46 -21.57 24.46 32.62
CA ILE A 46 -22.20 23.19 32.28
C ILE A 46 -21.18 22.09 32.56
N GLU A 47 -21.45 21.35 33.63
CA GLU A 47 -20.88 20.05 33.99
C GLU A 47 -21.74 18.91 33.38
N PRO A 48 -21.24 17.66 33.32
CA PRO A 48 -21.64 16.63 32.36
C PRO A 48 -22.75 15.69 32.86
N GLU A 49 -23.48 15.06 31.94
CA GLU A 49 -24.40 13.94 32.27
C GLU A 49 -23.81 12.58 31.91
N GLU A 50 -23.79 11.69 32.91
CA GLU A 50 -23.73 10.24 32.77
C GLU A 50 -25.12 9.60 32.95
N ALA A 51 -25.29 8.48 32.24
CA ALA A 51 -25.94 7.23 32.66
C ALA A 51 -27.48 7.00 32.57
N SER A 52 -27.75 5.76 32.11
CA SER A 52 -28.94 4.91 32.35
C SER A 52 -30.20 5.25 31.54
N GLY A 53 -30.99 4.33 30.99
CA GLY A 53 -31.09 2.88 31.01
C GLY A 53 -32.55 2.48 30.70
N ILE A 54 -32.79 1.17 30.44
CA ILE A 54 -34.08 0.41 30.57
C ILE A 54 -35.05 0.46 29.34
N PRO A 55 -35.84 -0.59 28.97
CA PRO A 55 -35.75 -2.07 29.08
C PRO A 55 -36.18 -2.85 27.78
N VAL A 56 -36.24 -4.19 27.93
CA VAL A 56 -36.76 -5.25 27.02
C VAL A 56 -38.17 -5.73 27.45
N ALA A 57 -38.89 -6.38 26.51
CA ALA A 57 -40.10 -7.23 26.58
C ALA A 57 -41.43 -6.49 26.29
N GLU A 58 -42.38 -7.01 25.48
CA GLU A 58 -42.98 -8.34 25.54
C GLU A 58 -43.77 -8.72 24.25
N MET A 59 -44.12 -10.01 24.18
CA MET A 59 -44.75 -10.85 23.13
C MET A 59 -46.04 -10.31 22.46
N LEU A 60 -46.37 -10.85 21.27
CA LEU A 60 -47.59 -11.68 21.06
C LEU A 60 -47.66 -12.25 19.62
N THR A 61 -47.95 -13.55 19.56
CA THR A 61 -48.34 -14.40 18.43
C THR A 61 -49.78 -14.15 17.99
N GLU A 62 -50.10 -14.34 16.69
CA GLU A 62 -51.25 -15.14 16.18
C GLU A 62 -51.40 -15.00 14.63
N GLU A 63 -51.48 -16.16 13.96
CA GLU A 63 -52.12 -16.42 12.64
C GLU A 63 -53.39 -17.29 12.92
N PRO A 64 -54.27 -17.67 11.96
CA PRO A 64 -54.58 -17.18 10.60
C PRO A 64 -56.12 -17.07 10.31
N GLU A 65 -56.55 -16.57 9.14
CA GLU A 65 -57.79 -17.06 8.48
C GLU A 65 -57.75 -16.96 6.93
N SER A 66 -57.76 -18.15 6.30
CA SER A 66 -58.55 -18.65 5.14
C SER A 66 -59.28 -17.70 4.17
N GLY A 67 -59.10 -17.95 2.85
CA GLY A 67 -60.07 -17.60 1.81
C GLY A 67 -59.66 -18.04 0.38
N SER A 68 -60.09 -19.22 -0.04
CA SER A 68 -59.88 -19.87 -1.35
C SER A 68 -60.52 -19.13 -2.55
N LYS A 69 -59.90 -19.23 -3.74
CA LYS A 69 -60.56 -19.71 -4.99
C LYS A 69 -59.55 -19.97 -6.12
N GLU A 70 -59.75 -21.12 -6.73
CA GLU A 70 -59.03 -21.75 -7.83
C GLU A 70 -59.83 -21.51 -9.13
N GLU A 71 -59.17 -21.15 -10.23
CA GLU A 71 -59.65 -21.46 -11.59
C GLU A 71 -58.49 -21.38 -12.59
N ALA A 72 -58.50 -22.30 -13.54
CA ALA A 72 -57.35 -22.74 -14.32
C ALA A 72 -57.52 -22.49 -15.84
N VAL A 73 -56.42 -22.78 -16.58
CA VAL A 73 -56.34 -23.18 -18.01
C VAL A 73 -56.22 -22.01 -19.04
N PRO A 74 -55.55 -22.14 -20.23
CA PRO A 74 -54.67 -23.21 -20.78
C PRO A 74 -53.29 -22.76 -21.34
N GLN A 75 -52.42 -23.76 -21.53
CA GLN A 75 -51.30 -23.79 -22.48
C GLN A 75 -51.80 -23.81 -23.94
N THR A 76 -51.07 -23.18 -24.85
CA THR A 76 -51.17 -23.43 -26.30
C THR A 76 -49.77 -23.58 -26.89
N ASP A 77 -49.61 -24.60 -27.73
CA ASP A 77 -48.40 -25.00 -28.45
C ASP A 77 -47.93 -23.94 -29.48
N PRO A 78 -46.61 -23.83 -29.77
CA PRO A 78 -46.15 -23.13 -30.96
C PRO A 78 -46.10 -24.09 -32.16
N VAL A 79 -46.92 -23.77 -33.16
CA VAL A 79 -46.89 -24.35 -34.51
C VAL A 79 -45.84 -23.64 -35.36
N MET A 80 -44.94 -24.41 -35.99
CA MET A 80 -44.04 -23.93 -37.05
C MET A 80 -44.82 -23.50 -38.30
N PRO A 81 -44.23 -22.62 -39.13
CA PRO A 81 -44.23 -22.91 -40.56
C PRO A 81 -42.86 -22.69 -41.23
N ALA A 82 -42.52 -23.70 -42.02
CA ALA A 82 -41.99 -23.72 -43.39
C ALA A 82 -40.83 -22.82 -43.85
N GLU A 83 -39.95 -23.52 -44.55
CA GLU A 83 -38.84 -23.14 -45.42
C GLU A 83 -39.21 -22.08 -46.48
N ASP A 84 -38.24 -21.21 -46.80
CA ASP A 84 -38.06 -20.68 -48.16
C ASP A 84 -36.56 -20.37 -48.40
N GLU A 85 -36.07 -20.82 -49.54
CA GLU A 85 -34.70 -20.73 -50.03
C GLU A 85 -34.35 -19.36 -50.65
N ILE A 86 -33.05 -19.06 -50.54
CA ILE A 86 -32.15 -17.99 -51.02
C ILE A 86 -32.44 -17.42 -52.44
N PRO A 87 -31.93 -16.20 -52.78
CA PRO A 87 -30.60 -16.16 -53.40
C PRO A 87 -29.69 -14.99 -52.99
N SER A 88 -28.39 -15.25 -53.08
CA SER A 88 -27.24 -14.35 -53.00
C SER A 88 -27.27 -13.22 -54.03
N PRO A 89 -26.43 -12.19 -53.85
CA PRO A 89 -25.51 -11.88 -54.94
C PRO A 89 -24.05 -11.72 -54.49
N GLU A 90 -23.16 -12.25 -55.32
CA GLU A 90 -21.73 -11.95 -55.39
C GLU A 90 -21.44 -10.56 -56.01
N MET A 91 -20.15 -10.18 -55.99
CA MET A 91 -19.45 -8.98 -56.51
C MET A 91 -19.27 -7.83 -55.51
N ASP A 92 -18.12 -7.17 -55.40
CA ASP A 92 -16.75 -7.42 -55.89
C ASP A 92 -15.82 -6.47 -55.10
N ILE A 93 -14.52 -6.72 -55.24
CA ILE A 93 -13.35 -6.26 -54.48
C ILE A 93 -13.05 -4.74 -54.55
N LEU A 94 -12.20 -4.26 -53.60
CA LEU A 94 -11.34 -3.05 -53.53
C LEU A 94 -11.76 -2.08 -52.39
N ALA A 95 -10.91 -1.59 -51.48
CA ALA A 95 -9.45 -1.52 -51.42
C ALA A 95 -8.94 -1.42 -49.96
N GLU A 96 -7.67 -1.75 -49.85
CA GLU A 96 -6.73 -1.65 -48.73
C GLU A 96 -6.80 -0.33 -47.93
N GLU A 97 -6.82 -0.44 -46.60
CA GLU A 97 -6.02 0.44 -45.75
C GLU A 97 -5.26 -0.43 -44.72
N GLU A 98 -3.94 -0.42 -44.89
CA GLU A 98 -2.97 -1.00 -43.97
C GLU A 98 -3.09 -0.35 -42.59
N THR A 99 -3.33 -1.17 -41.56
CA THR A 99 -2.91 -0.82 -40.20
C THR A 99 -1.82 -1.82 -39.80
N PRO A 100 -0.65 -1.35 -39.33
CA PRO A 100 0.51 -2.21 -39.16
C PRO A 100 0.27 -3.18 -38.02
N ALA A 101 0.41 -4.46 -38.33
CA ALA A 101 0.56 -5.53 -37.36
C ALA A 101 1.78 -5.22 -36.48
N ALA A 102 1.54 -4.92 -35.21
CA ALA A 102 2.57 -5.00 -34.18
C ALA A 102 2.72 -6.48 -33.81
N ASP A 103 3.50 -7.20 -34.61
CA ASP A 103 4.15 -8.42 -34.15
C ASP A 103 5.46 -8.02 -33.46
N SER A 104 5.53 -8.28 -32.16
CA SER A 104 6.79 -8.46 -31.43
C SER A 104 6.45 -8.96 -30.03
N SER A 105 6.22 -10.26 -29.94
CA SER A 105 6.81 -11.12 -28.91
C SER A 105 7.44 -10.40 -27.71
N LEU A 106 6.65 -10.12 -26.68
CA LEU A 106 7.17 -10.16 -25.32
C LEU A 106 7.05 -11.61 -24.87
N ALA A 107 8.06 -12.39 -25.25
CA ALA A 107 8.33 -13.63 -24.56
C ALA A 107 8.39 -13.29 -23.08
N ALA A 108 7.55 -13.94 -22.28
CA ALA A 108 7.79 -14.07 -20.86
C ALA A 108 9.22 -14.62 -20.72
N GLU A 109 10.16 -13.76 -20.33
CA GLU A 109 11.41 -14.25 -19.80
C GLU A 109 11.02 -14.98 -18.51
N GLU A 110 10.88 -16.30 -18.61
CA GLU A 110 11.12 -17.19 -17.48
C GLU A 110 12.52 -16.85 -16.98
N ASN A 111 12.60 -15.90 -16.06
CA ASN A 111 13.84 -15.59 -15.38
C ASN A 111 14.22 -16.86 -14.62
N PRO A 112 15.32 -17.54 -14.99
CA PRO A 112 15.75 -18.67 -14.21
C PRO A 112 16.05 -18.14 -12.82
N SER A 113 15.32 -18.68 -11.84
CA SER A 113 15.67 -18.58 -10.43
C SER A 113 17.18 -18.72 -10.34
N PRO A 114 17.93 -17.76 -9.78
CA PRO A 114 19.34 -17.98 -9.58
C PRO A 114 19.41 -19.23 -8.70
N ASN A 115 20.00 -20.29 -9.25
CA ASN A 115 20.27 -21.50 -8.52
C ASN A 115 21.39 -21.10 -7.55
N VAL A 116 21.01 -20.62 -6.37
CA VAL A 116 21.92 -20.27 -5.28
C VAL A 116 22.33 -21.59 -4.61
N GLU A 117 23.03 -22.45 -5.36
CA GLU A 117 23.44 -23.77 -4.86
C GLU A 117 24.72 -23.72 -4.00
N ASP A 118 25.32 -22.55 -3.76
CA ASP A 118 26.52 -22.42 -2.91
C ASP A 118 26.58 -21.10 -2.11
N ALA A 119 25.46 -20.48 -1.74
CA ALA A 119 25.53 -19.40 -0.74
C ALA A 119 25.73 -19.99 0.65
N SER A 120 26.77 -19.53 1.35
CA SER A 120 26.96 -19.83 2.77
C SER A 120 25.71 -19.44 3.55
N VAL A 121 25.06 -20.43 4.17
CA VAL A 121 23.93 -20.19 5.07
C VAL A 121 24.48 -19.84 6.45
N VAL A 122 24.16 -18.65 6.94
CA VAL A 122 24.50 -18.18 8.28
C VAL A 122 23.27 -18.32 9.17
N GLU A 123 23.35 -19.13 10.22
CA GLU A 123 22.28 -19.26 11.20
C GLU A 123 22.40 -18.20 12.30
N VAL A 124 21.30 -17.54 12.63
CA VAL A 124 21.26 -16.53 13.70
C VAL A 124 20.08 -16.76 14.63
N ARG A 125 20.28 -16.54 15.93
CA ARG A 125 19.29 -16.68 17.00
C ARG A 125 18.95 -15.34 17.67
N THR A 126 19.79 -14.33 17.47
CA THR A 126 19.64 -13.03 18.12
C THR A 126 19.74 -11.88 17.14
N PHE A 127 19.25 -10.71 17.57
CA PHE A 127 19.37 -9.48 16.79
C PHE A 127 20.83 -9.05 16.56
N GLU A 128 21.71 -9.22 17.55
CA GLU A 128 23.14 -8.89 17.43
C GLU A 128 23.83 -9.79 16.39
N GLU A 129 23.53 -11.09 16.39
CA GLU A 129 24.04 -12.02 15.38
C GLU A 129 23.52 -11.68 13.97
N LEU A 130 22.26 -11.27 13.83
CA LEU A 130 21.71 -10.82 12.54
C LEU A 130 22.46 -9.58 12.02
N LYS A 131 22.69 -8.57 12.87
CA LYS A 131 23.47 -7.38 12.50
C LYS A 131 24.88 -7.74 12.07
N GLN A 132 25.53 -8.62 12.83
CA GLN A 132 26.88 -9.08 12.53
C GLN A 132 26.93 -9.82 11.19
N ALA A 133 26.00 -10.75 10.95
CA ALA A 133 25.92 -11.50 9.70
C ALA A 133 25.70 -10.59 8.48
N ILE A 134 24.85 -9.57 8.59
CA ILE A 134 24.66 -8.57 7.52
C ILE A 134 25.95 -7.76 7.28
N ALA A 135 26.67 -7.38 8.33
CA ALA A 135 27.91 -6.62 8.18
C ALA A 135 29.05 -7.48 7.56
N GLU A 136 29.15 -8.74 7.97
CA GLU A 136 30.17 -9.69 7.50
C GLU A 136 29.94 -10.17 6.07
N ALA A 137 28.70 -10.19 5.60
CA ALA A 137 28.36 -10.54 4.22
C ALA A 137 29.13 -9.69 3.19
N GLY A 138 29.46 -8.43 3.53
CA GLY A 138 30.20 -7.56 2.62
C GLY A 138 29.49 -7.45 1.27
N THR A 139 30.17 -7.84 0.19
CA THR A 139 29.64 -7.86 -1.19
C THR A 139 29.19 -9.25 -1.65
N GLU A 140 29.30 -10.27 -0.79
CA GLU A 140 28.93 -11.64 -1.12
C GLU A 140 27.43 -11.89 -0.91
N ALA A 141 26.81 -12.60 -1.85
CA ALA A 141 25.43 -13.03 -1.73
C ALA A 141 25.29 -13.98 -0.52
N THR A 142 24.54 -13.56 0.49
CA THR A 142 24.48 -14.27 1.77
C THR A 142 23.05 -14.63 2.14
N THR A 143 22.83 -15.89 2.52
CA THR A 143 21.55 -16.34 3.09
C THR A 143 21.69 -16.41 4.60
N ILE A 144 20.84 -15.68 5.31
CA ILE A 144 20.80 -15.66 6.78
C ILE A 144 19.49 -16.31 7.22
N LYS A 145 19.61 -17.41 7.96
CA LYS A 145 18.47 -18.18 8.47
C LYS A 145 18.18 -17.80 9.92
N ILE A 146 17.02 -17.20 10.14
CA ILE A 146 16.53 -16.83 11.48
C ILE A 146 16.03 -18.08 12.20
N MET A 147 16.70 -18.46 13.29
CA MET A 147 16.40 -19.67 14.03
C MET A 147 15.37 -19.47 15.13
N ASP A 148 15.41 -18.30 15.80
CA ASP A 148 14.58 -17.97 16.95
C ASP A 148 13.93 -16.59 16.78
N SER A 149 12.83 -16.36 17.47
CA SER A 149 12.15 -15.06 17.53
C SER A 149 12.94 -14.05 18.36
N PHE A 150 13.09 -12.82 17.88
CA PHE A 150 13.70 -11.72 18.64
C PHE A 150 13.19 -10.35 18.21
N ASP A 151 13.48 -9.34 19.02
CA ASP A 151 13.08 -7.96 18.76
C ASP A 151 14.21 -7.17 18.08
N LEU A 152 13.85 -6.38 17.07
CA LEU A 152 14.71 -5.40 16.42
C LEU A 152 14.67 -4.11 17.24
N THR A 153 15.80 -3.73 17.82
CA THR A 153 15.91 -2.54 18.68
C THR A 153 16.48 -1.33 17.94
N GLU A 154 17.02 -1.53 16.74
CA GLU A 154 17.50 -0.47 15.86
C GLU A 154 17.34 -0.85 14.39
N LYS A 155 17.62 0.11 13.52
CA LYS A 155 17.51 -0.03 12.06
C LYS A 155 18.58 -0.97 11.52
N LEU A 156 18.16 -1.93 10.69
CA LEU A 156 19.02 -2.74 9.84
C LEU A 156 19.22 -2.07 8.49
N ARG A 157 20.46 -2.02 8.01
CA ARG A 157 20.81 -1.42 6.71
C ARG A 157 21.40 -2.47 5.79
N ILE A 158 20.82 -2.59 4.59
CA ILE A 158 21.37 -3.38 3.49
C ILE A 158 22.09 -2.42 2.54
N GLY A 159 23.41 -2.45 2.56
CA GLY A 159 24.28 -1.56 1.78
C GLY A 159 24.15 -1.77 0.27
N LYS A 160 24.55 -0.78 -0.52
CA LYS A 160 24.36 -0.72 -1.98
C LYS A 160 24.85 -1.96 -2.74
N ASP A 161 25.96 -2.53 -2.31
CA ASP A 161 26.61 -3.66 -2.98
C ASP A 161 26.33 -5.01 -2.25
N GLN A 162 25.37 -5.02 -1.33
CA GLN A 162 24.98 -6.22 -0.59
C GLN A 162 23.78 -6.90 -1.23
N GLN A 163 23.79 -8.24 -1.23
CA GLN A 163 22.65 -9.07 -1.56
C GLN A 163 22.39 -10.02 -0.40
N ILE A 164 21.32 -9.76 0.37
CA ILE A 164 20.98 -10.53 1.56
C ILE A 164 19.65 -11.24 1.34
N THR A 165 19.62 -12.55 1.60
CA THR A 165 18.39 -13.33 1.68
C THR A 165 18.11 -13.66 3.14
N LEU A 166 16.95 -13.25 3.65
CA LEU A 166 16.50 -13.58 5.00
C LEU A 166 15.45 -14.69 4.94
N THR A 167 15.74 -15.81 5.58
CA THR A 167 14.84 -16.96 5.71
C THR A 167 14.59 -17.27 7.18
N ALA A 168 13.74 -18.25 7.48
CA ALA A 168 13.49 -18.64 8.86
C ALA A 168 13.51 -20.16 9.02
N ASN A 169 13.69 -20.61 10.25
CA ASN A 169 13.69 -22.02 10.61
C ASN A 169 12.27 -22.59 10.68
N ASN A 170 11.61 -22.65 9.54
CA ASN A 170 10.33 -23.32 9.34
C ASN A 170 10.29 -23.95 7.94
N ALA A 171 9.37 -24.90 7.74
CA ALA A 171 9.15 -25.58 6.46
C ALA A 171 7.84 -25.08 5.81
N LYS A 172 7.63 -23.77 5.82
CA LYS A 172 6.44 -23.15 5.22
C LYS A 172 6.72 -22.86 3.76
N VAL A 173 6.16 -23.71 2.90
CA VAL A 173 6.29 -23.61 1.45
C VAL A 173 5.60 -22.35 0.94
N ALA A 174 6.20 -21.71 -0.06
CA ALA A 174 5.61 -20.55 -0.74
C ALA A 174 4.31 -20.93 -1.47
N ASP A 175 3.42 -19.96 -1.65
CA ASP A 175 2.20 -20.16 -2.43
C ASP A 175 2.52 -20.58 -3.87
N GLU A 176 1.63 -21.37 -4.46
CA GLU A 176 1.73 -21.73 -5.87
C GLU A 176 1.68 -20.48 -6.75
N ALA A 177 2.34 -20.55 -7.91
CA ALA A 177 2.35 -19.46 -8.87
C ALA A 177 0.92 -19.08 -9.29
N TRP A 178 0.68 -17.77 -9.41
CA TRP A 178 -0.63 -17.28 -9.81
C TRP A 178 -1.03 -17.79 -11.19
N GLN A 179 -2.20 -18.39 -11.28
CA GLN A 179 -2.77 -18.83 -12.55
C GLN A 179 -3.72 -17.75 -13.08
N ALA A 180 -3.41 -17.15 -14.23
CA ALA A 180 -4.30 -16.19 -14.86
C ALA A 180 -5.66 -16.82 -15.19
N ILE A 181 -6.75 -16.06 -15.00
CA ILE A 181 -8.07 -16.42 -15.54
C ILE A 181 -8.13 -15.89 -16.97
N GLU A 182 -8.63 -16.69 -17.90
CA GLU A 182 -8.97 -16.21 -19.24
C GLU A 182 -9.97 -15.04 -19.14
N GLN A 183 -9.84 -14.06 -20.02
CA GLN A 183 -10.83 -12.98 -20.11
C GLN A 183 -12.02 -13.44 -20.97
N PRO A 184 -13.25 -12.96 -20.72
CA PRO A 184 -14.39 -13.29 -21.57
C PRO A 184 -14.16 -12.96 -23.06
N ALA A 185 -13.34 -11.94 -23.34
CA ALA A 185 -12.93 -11.57 -24.69
C ALA A 185 -12.11 -12.67 -25.38
N ASP A 186 -11.26 -13.39 -24.65
CA ASP A 186 -10.41 -14.48 -25.16
C ASP A 186 -11.23 -15.70 -25.58
N ALA A 187 -12.47 -15.80 -25.08
CA ALA A 187 -13.42 -16.86 -25.42
C ALA A 187 -14.52 -16.44 -26.40
N ALA A 188 -14.41 -15.27 -27.03
CA ALA A 188 -15.48 -14.75 -27.90
C ALA A 188 -15.86 -15.69 -29.05
N ASN A 189 -14.89 -16.46 -29.58
CA ASN A 189 -15.10 -17.47 -30.62
C ASN A 189 -15.66 -18.81 -30.09
N ARG A 190 -15.68 -19.04 -28.78
CA ARG A 190 -16.20 -20.27 -28.13
C ARG A 190 -17.66 -20.13 -27.67
N GLY A 191 -18.31 -19.02 -27.99
CA GLY A 191 -19.72 -18.76 -27.74
C GLY A 191 -20.04 -18.32 -26.30
N GLU A 192 -21.29 -17.89 -26.11
CA GLU A 192 -21.79 -17.29 -24.87
C GLU A 192 -21.64 -18.21 -23.64
N ALA A 193 -21.83 -19.53 -23.82
CA ALA A 193 -21.69 -20.49 -22.73
C ALA A 193 -20.28 -20.47 -22.11
N SER A 194 -19.23 -20.48 -22.95
CA SER A 194 -17.83 -20.42 -22.49
C SER A 194 -17.52 -19.10 -21.80
N GLN A 195 -18.08 -17.98 -22.28
CA GLN A 195 -17.93 -16.68 -21.63
C GLN A 195 -18.60 -16.66 -20.24
N ARG A 196 -19.76 -17.31 -20.09
CA ARG A 196 -20.46 -17.43 -18.80
C ARG A 196 -19.67 -18.28 -17.80
N GLU A 197 -19.04 -19.37 -18.24
CA GLU A 197 -18.17 -20.19 -17.39
C GLU A 197 -16.98 -19.38 -16.86
N ILE A 198 -16.33 -18.58 -17.71
CA ILE A 198 -15.24 -17.68 -17.30
C ILE A 198 -15.72 -16.67 -16.25
N ILE A 199 -16.90 -16.08 -16.45
CA ILE A 199 -17.48 -15.13 -15.50
C ILE A 199 -17.79 -15.81 -14.15
N GLU A 200 -18.29 -17.04 -14.17
CA GLU A 200 -18.58 -17.80 -12.96
C GLU A 200 -17.29 -18.17 -12.20
N GLU A 201 -16.25 -18.59 -12.92
CA GLU A 201 -14.93 -18.85 -12.31
C GLU A 201 -14.35 -17.57 -11.71
N ALA A 202 -14.44 -16.43 -12.41
CA ALA A 202 -14.01 -15.14 -11.87
C ALA A 202 -14.77 -14.76 -10.60
N ARG A 203 -16.10 -14.99 -10.55
CA ARG A 203 -16.92 -14.78 -9.35
C ARG A 203 -16.47 -15.69 -8.21
N ARG A 204 -16.29 -16.99 -8.48
CA ARG A 204 -15.82 -17.98 -7.51
C ARG A 204 -14.47 -17.58 -6.91
N ARG A 205 -13.50 -17.14 -7.73
CA ARG A 205 -12.20 -16.66 -7.24
C ARG A 205 -12.32 -15.37 -6.43
N GLY A 206 -13.24 -14.48 -6.79
CA GLY A 206 -13.55 -13.29 -5.98
C GLY A 206 -14.05 -13.65 -4.57
N GLU A 207 -14.97 -14.61 -4.46
CA GLU A 207 -15.47 -15.09 -3.16
C GLU A 207 -14.38 -15.82 -2.35
N GLU A 208 -13.55 -16.61 -3.03
CA GLU A 208 -12.39 -17.27 -2.42
C GLU A 208 -11.37 -16.26 -1.90
N ALA A 209 -11.11 -15.19 -2.64
CA ALA A 209 -10.20 -14.13 -2.22
C ALA A 209 -10.64 -13.47 -0.91
N ILE A 210 -11.95 -13.25 -0.71
CA ILE A 210 -12.49 -12.71 0.55
C ILE A 210 -12.22 -13.69 1.71
N LYS A 211 -12.39 -15.01 1.48
CA LYS A 211 -12.14 -16.05 2.49
C LYS A 211 -10.65 -16.14 2.84
N ILE A 212 -9.77 -16.08 1.84
CA ILE A 212 -8.31 -16.06 2.03
C ILE A 212 -7.90 -14.85 2.88
N GLY A 213 -8.49 -13.68 2.62
CA GLY A 213 -8.28 -12.46 3.41
C GLY A 213 -9.02 -12.41 4.74
N ASP A 214 -9.76 -13.45 5.15
CA ASP A 214 -10.41 -13.48 6.46
C ASP A 214 -9.44 -13.96 7.54
N LEU A 215 -9.07 -13.05 8.42
CA LEU A 215 -8.14 -13.30 9.53
C LEU A 215 -8.66 -14.28 10.57
N THR A 216 -9.97 -14.51 10.63
CA THR A 216 -10.57 -15.52 11.51
C THR A 216 -10.22 -16.93 11.04
N ASN A 217 -10.26 -17.13 9.72
CA ASN A 217 -9.97 -18.41 9.08
C ASN A 217 -8.49 -18.57 8.75
N ASN A 218 -7.81 -17.47 8.44
CA ASN A 218 -6.41 -17.39 8.04
C ASN A 218 -5.64 -16.40 8.93
N PRO A 219 -5.45 -16.73 10.22
CA PRO A 219 -4.81 -15.84 11.18
C PRO A 219 -3.34 -15.60 10.84
N LEU A 220 -2.84 -14.44 11.27
CA LEU A 220 -1.44 -14.11 11.13
C LEU A 220 -0.57 -14.91 12.12
N PRO A 221 0.66 -15.28 11.73
CA PRO A 221 1.56 -16.01 12.62
C PRO A 221 1.96 -15.13 13.80
N THR A 222 2.00 -15.70 15.00
CA THR A 222 2.48 -15.02 16.20
C THR A 222 3.47 -15.88 16.97
N ARG A 223 4.23 -15.28 17.89
CA ARG A 223 5.14 -16.03 18.77
C ARG A 223 4.39 -17.05 19.62
N GLU A 224 3.18 -16.71 20.06
CA GLU A 224 2.30 -17.58 20.84
C GLU A 224 1.84 -18.80 20.04
N SER A 225 1.72 -18.66 18.70
CA SER A 225 1.45 -19.78 17.79
C SER A 225 2.68 -20.65 17.50
N GLY A 226 3.84 -20.33 18.09
CA GLY A 226 5.12 -21.03 17.86
C GLY A 226 5.85 -20.58 16.60
N ALA A 227 5.46 -19.47 15.97
CA ALA A 227 6.12 -18.95 14.79
C ALA A 227 7.44 -18.24 15.12
N VAL A 228 8.42 -18.35 14.23
CA VAL A 228 9.67 -17.57 14.27
C VAL A 228 9.38 -16.18 13.69
N VAL A 229 9.35 -15.16 14.54
CA VAL A 229 8.96 -13.78 14.19
C VAL A 229 10.02 -12.80 14.65
N ILE A 230 10.54 -12.01 13.70
CA ILE A 230 11.30 -10.80 14.02
C ILE A 230 10.33 -9.64 14.21
N ARG A 231 10.39 -8.97 15.36
CA ARG A 231 9.40 -7.96 15.75
C ARG A 231 10.06 -6.63 16.06
N ARG A 232 9.42 -5.50 15.77
CA ARG A 232 9.87 -4.18 16.27
C ARG A 232 9.83 -4.16 17.80
N ALA A 233 10.93 -3.78 18.46
CA ALA A 233 10.96 -3.61 19.90
C ALA A 233 10.02 -2.48 20.37
N ASP A 234 9.46 -2.61 21.57
CA ASP A 234 8.48 -1.65 22.11
C ASP A 234 9.01 -0.21 22.20
N ASN A 235 10.32 -0.05 22.42
CA ASN A 235 10.99 1.25 22.52
C ASN A 235 11.55 1.76 21.18
N PHE A 236 11.48 0.97 20.10
CA PHE A 236 12.02 1.36 18.80
C PHE A 236 10.99 2.15 17.99
N VAL A 237 10.72 3.38 18.44
CA VAL A 237 9.72 4.30 17.85
C VAL A 237 10.31 5.31 16.88
N THR A 238 11.63 5.38 16.76
CA THR A 238 12.34 6.54 16.20
C THR A 238 12.73 6.40 14.72
N ASP A 239 12.71 5.18 14.17
CA ASP A 239 13.23 4.90 12.82
C ASP A 239 12.49 3.73 12.12
N THR A 240 12.85 3.48 10.88
CA THR A 240 12.42 2.33 10.06
C THR A 240 13.16 1.04 10.47
N LEU A 241 12.52 -0.13 10.33
CA LEU A 241 13.17 -1.43 10.63
C LEU A 241 14.30 -1.76 9.65
N PHE A 242 14.05 -1.64 8.34
CA PHE A 242 15.00 -1.93 7.28
C PHE A 242 15.18 -0.75 6.32
N GLU A 243 16.42 -0.31 6.13
CA GLU A 243 16.83 0.55 5.02
C GLU A 243 17.52 -0.31 3.95
N VAL A 244 16.91 -0.41 2.78
CA VAL A 244 17.37 -1.29 1.69
C VAL A 244 17.95 -0.44 0.56
N ILE A 245 19.27 -0.42 0.45
CA ILE A 245 20.00 0.30 -0.61
C ILE A 245 20.57 -0.69 -1.65
N GLY A 246 20.96 -1.89 -1.21
CA GLY A 246 21.29 -3.02 -2.09
C GLY A 246 20.08 -3.88 -2.39
N GLU A 247 20.24 -5.20 -2.36
CA GLU A 247 19.16 -6.17 -2.58
C GLU A 247 18.84 -6.95 -1.30
N LEU A 248 17.56 -6.95 -0.92
CA LEU A 248 17.01 -7.76 0.17
C LEU A 248 15.97 -8.72 -0.39
N ILE A 249 16.10 -10.00 -0.08
CA ILE A 249 15.15 -11.05 -0.44
C ILE A 249 14.55 -11.60 0.86
N LEU A 250 13.21 -11.69 0.92
CA LEU A 250 12.48 -12.17 2.10
C LEU A 250 11.79 -13.50 1.80
N GLY A 251 12.20 -14.52 2.56
CA GLY A 251 11.76 -15.90 2.39
C GLY A 251 12.31 -16.57 1.14
N ASP A 252 11.98 -17.85 1.00
CA ASP A 252 12.25 -18.65 -0.19
C ASP A 252 11.09 -19.63 -0.45
N LYS A 253 11.29 -20.57 -1.37
CA LYS A 253 10.27 -21.54 -1.75
C LYS A 253 9.91 -22.51 -0.61
N GLU A 254 10.78 -22.69 0.37
CA GLU A 254 10.68 -23.75 1.38
C GLU A 254 10.45 -23.19 2.80
N SER A 255 10.69 -21.89 3.01
CA SER A 255 10.63 -21.23 4.30
C SER A 255 10.03 -19.82 4.20
N ALA A 256 9.20 -19.50 5.19
CA ALA A 256 8.52 -18.21 5.28
C ALA A 256 9.15 -17.32 6.35
N LEU A 257 9.43 -16.06 6.03
CA LEU A 257 9.90 -15.08 7.01
C LEU A 257 8.73 -14.24 7.56
N TYR A 258 8.63 -14.08 8.88
CA TYR A 258 7.59 -13.26 9.49
C TYR A 258 8.19 -12.02 10.16
N ILE A 259 7.72 -10.85 9.74
CA ILE A 259 8.15 -9.55 10.23
C ILE A 259 6.94 -8.83 10.82
N ASP A 260 6.99 -8.59 12.13
CA ASP A 260 5.96 -7.86 12.86
C ASP A 260 6.44 -6.44 13.20
N GLY A 261 5.80 -5.43 12.61
CA GLY A 261 5.99 -4.02 12.90
C GLY A 261 5.55 -3.60 14.30
N ASN A 262 4.93 -4.50 15.06
CA ASN A 262 4.44 -4.34 16.42
C ASN A 262 3.36 -3.27 16.55
N SER A 263 2.08 -3.66 16.45
CA SER A 263 0.97 -2.69 16.33
C SER A 263 0.74 -1.83 17.57
N SER A 264 1.33 -2.20 18.73
CA SER A 264 1.32 -1.34 19.92
C SER A 264 2.35 -0.21 19.85
N VAL A 265 3.34 -0.30 18.95
CA VAL A 265 4.38 0.71 18.74
C VAL A 265 3.96 1.62 17.60
N GLN A 266 3.73 2.89 17.93
CA GLN A 266 3.33 3.90 16.96
C GLN A 266 4.49 4.82 16.62
N THR A 267 4.91 4.83 15.36
CA THR A 267 5.81 5.84 14.80
C THR A 267 5.00 7.03 14.28
N ALA A 268 5.65 8.15 13.95
CA ALA A 268 4.97 9.36 13.46
C ALA A 268 5.89 10.19 12.56
N PHE A 269 6.43 9.58 11.50
CA PHE A 269 7.33 10.24 10.55
C PHE A 269 6.90 9.96 9.09
N ASP A 270 7.12 10.93 8.21
CA ASP A 270 6.88 10.85 6.76
C ASP A 270 8.01 10.11 6.02
N ASP A 271 9.24 10.28 6.47
CA ASP A 271 10.44 9.82 5.78
C ASP A 271 11.02 8.51 6.34
N ARG A 272 10.54 8.09 7.53
CA ARG A 272 10.95 6.91 8.29
C ARG A 272 9.81 6.34 9.13
N GLY A 273 10.12 5.38 10.02
CA GLY A 273 9.13 4.76 10.90
C GLY A 273 8.31 3.66 10.22
N THR A 274 8.72 3.25 9.02
CA THR A 274 8.13 2.17 8.21
C THR A 274 8.74 0.83 8.62
N MET A 275 8.25 -0.29 8.08
CA MET A 275 9.00 -1.55 8.15
C MET A 275 10.14 -1.55 7.13
N MET A 276 9.85 -1.11 5.91
CA MET A 276 10.79 -1.14 4.78
C MET A 276 10.90 0.26 4.16
N ASP A 277 12.14 0.76 4.04
CA ASP A 277 12.51 1.95 3.27
C ASP A 277 13.44 1.54 2.12
N ILE A 278 12.91 1.50 0.90
CA ILE A 278 13.55 0.85 -0.25
C ILE A 278 14.07 1.91 -1.21
N ARG A 279 15.40 1.96 -1.37
CA ARG A 279 16.12 2.73 -2.40
C ARG A 279 16.86 1.83 -3.40
N GLY A 280 17.09 0.57 -3.03
CA GLY A 280 17.61 -0.50 -3.89
C GLY A 280 16.49 -1.44 -4.33
N LYS A 281 16.63 -2.74 -4.07
CA LYS A 281 15.68 -3.76 -4.49
C LYS A 281 15.20 -4.59 -3.30
N LEU A 282 13.88 -4.71 -3.14
CA LEU A 282 13.24 -5.65 -2.23
C LEU A 282 12.50 -6.72 -3.05
N ARG A 283 12.76 -7.99 -2.78
CA ARG A 283 12.01 -9.11 -3.33
C ARG A 283 11.33 -9.90 -2.20
N ILE A 284 10.02 -10.06 -2.29
CA ILE A 284 9.23 -10.87 -1.35
C ILE A 284 8.86 -12.16 -2.07
N ILE A 285 9.41 -13.29 -1.63
CA ILE A 285 9.07 -14.61 -2.18
C ILE A 285 8.05 -15.28 -1.28
N ASN A 286 8.33 -15.29 0.03
CA ASN A 286 7.51 -15.95 1.02
C ASN A 286 7.72 -15.28 2.37
N ALA A 287 7.14 -14.10 2.54
CA ALA A 287 7.22 -13.39 3.80
C ALA A 287 5.90 -12.76 4.17
N ILE A 288 5.65 -12.65 5.48
CA ILE A 288 4.50 -11.94 6.03
C ILE A 288 5.01 -10.69 6.72
N LEU A 289 4.60 -9.53 6.20
CA LEU A 289 4.91 -8.21 6.76
C LEU A 289 3.64 -7.65 7.37
N MET A 290 3.62 -7.52 8.69
CA MET A 290 2.38 -7.25 9.42
C MET A 290 2.52 -6.32 10.60
N GLY A 291 1.39 -5.84 11.11
CA GLY A 291 1.30 -5.19 12.42
C GLY A 291 2.04 -3.85 12.52
N SER A 292 2.45 -3.23 11.43
CA SER A 292 3.09 -1.92 11.47
C SER A 292 2.08 -0.81 11.74
N LYS A 293 2.50 0.21 12.51
CA LYS A 293 1.67 1.38 12.79
C LYS A 293 2.45 2.69 12.69
N ASN A 294 2.16 3.48 11.67
CA ASN A 294 2.70 4.84 11.50
C ASN A 294 1.55 5.86 11.48
N ASN A 295 1.67 6.90 12.32
CA ASN A 295 0.70 7.98 12.44
C ASN A 295 1.21 9.27 11.78
N HIS A 296 1.53 9.20 10.49
CA HIS A 296 1.97 10.34 9.70
C HIS A 296 1.48 10.21 8.25
N GLY A 297 1.48 11.33 7.52
CA GLY A 297 1.30 11.33 6.07
C GLY A 297 2.55 10.95 5.29
N TYR A 298 2.38 10.80 3.99
CA TYR A 298 3.42 10.49 3.00
C TYR A 298 4.15 9.17 3.28
N THR A 299 3.46 8.19 3.87
CA THR A 299 4.09 6.98 4.41
C THR A 299 3.26 5.72 4.22
N ALA A 300 3.92 4.58 4.34
CA ALA A 300 3.35 3.24 4.31
C ALA A 300 4.30 2.27 5.01
N PRO A 301 3.83 1.08 5.44
CA PRO A 301 4.71 0.05 6.01
C PRO A 301 5.87 -0.32 5.08
N ILE A 302 5.61 -0.32 3.77
CA ILE A 302 6.63 -0.42 2.74
C ILE A 302 6.61 0.87 1.91
N LYS A 303 7.72 1.62 1.94
CA LYS A 303 7.90 2.79 1.10
C LYS A 303 9.00 2.52 0.07
N VAL A 304 8.62 2.53 -1.20
CA VAL A 304 9.54 2.41 -2.34
C VAL A 304 9.89 3.82 -2.80
N LYS A 305 11.10 4.26 -2.46
CA LYS A 305 11.60 5.59 -2.81
C LYS A 305 12.13 5.61 -4.24
N LYS A 306 12.28 6.81 -4.80
CA LYS A 306 12.86 7.03 -6.14
C LYS A 306 14.12 6.19 -6.38
N GLY A 307 14.15 5.46 -7.49
CA GLY A 307 15.22 4.52 -7.85
C GLY A 307 15.08 3.12 -7.24
N GLY A 308 14.16 2.95 -6.30
CA GLY A 308 13.88 1.67 -5.65
C GLY A 308 12.92 0.78 -6.45
N GLN A 309 13.02 -0.52 -6.20
CA GLN A 309 12.20 -1.55 -6.81
C GLN A 309 11.66 -2.51 -5.75
N LEU A 310 10.36 -2.78 -5.80
CA LEU A 310 9.70 -3.86 -5.07
C LEU A 310 9.22 -4.93 -6.05
N ILE A 311 9.54 -6.20 -5.79
CA ILE A 311 8.99 -7.35 -6.50
C ILE A 311 8.34 -8.27 -5.48
N MET A 312 7.06 -8.60 -5.67
CA MET A 312 6.31 -9.53 -4.82
C MET A 312 5.91 -10.76 -5.64
N ASP A 313 6.59 -11.88 -5.40
CA ASP A 313 6.34 -13.17 -6.05
C ASP A 313 5.49 -14.11 -5.17
N GLY A 314 5.07 -13.62 -4.01
CA GLY A 314 4.29 -14.34 -3.02
C GLY A 314 4.27 -13.60 -1.69
N GLY A 315 3.88 -14.30 -0.62
CA GLY A 315 3.81 -13.74 0.72
C GLY A 315 2.59 -12.86 0.96
N ARG A 316 2.59 -12.14 2.10
CA ARG A 316 1.44 -11.39 2.59
C ARG A 316 1.83 -10.07 3.24
N ILE A 317 1.13 -8.98 2.93
CA ILE A 317 1.26 -7.68 3.61
C ILE A 317 -0.08 -7.40 4.30
N SER A 318 -0.11 -7.46 5.64
CA SER A 318 -1.40 -7.51 6.36
C SER A 318 -1.48 -6.76 7.67
N GLN A 319 -2.69 -6.34 8.05
CA GLN A 319 -2.99 -5.69 9.34
C GLN A 319 -2.10 -4.48 9.67
N ASN A 320 -1.64 -3.77 8.65
CA ASN A 320 -0.86 -2.58 8.87
C ASN A 320 -1.74 -1.34 8.96
N THR A 321 -1.26 -0.32 9.65
CA THR A 321 -1.92 0.98 9.79
C THR A 321 -0.96 2.10 9.43
N SER A 322 -1.32 2.94 8.48
CA SER A 322 -0.49 4.07 8.05
C SER A 322 -1.36 5.23 7.60
N TYR A 323 -1.57 6.17 8.52
CA TYR A 323 -2.20 7.46 8.23
C TYR A 323 -2.03 8.39 9.40
N GLU A 324 -2.01 9.68 9.10
CA GLU A 324 -2.05 10.69 10.13
C GLU A 324 -3.46 10.83 10.69
N LYS A 325 -3.62 10.66 12.00
CA LYS A 325 -4.82 11.08 12.74
C LYS A 325 -4.81 12.60 12.93
N ILE A 326 -4.80 13.38 11.85
CA ILE A 326 -5.05 14.83 12.00
C ILE A 326 -6.55 15.07 12.11
N ASP A 327 -6.88 16.10 12.88
CA ASP A 327 -8.08 16.91 12.74
C ASP A 327 -8.59 16.94 11.27
N PRO A 328 -9.87 16.61 11.01
CA PRO A 328 -10.48 16.48 9.68
C PRO A 328 -10.36 17.69 8.73
N ASP A 329 -9.77 18.80 9.17
CA ASP A 329 -9.79 20.07 8.46
C ASP A 329 -8.47 20.51 7.78
N TYR A 330 -7.30 19.90 8.03
CA TYR A 330 -6.04 20.59 7.68
C TYR A 330 -4.96 19.96 6.80
N THR A 331 -4.98 18.68 6.42
CA THR A 331 -4.01 18.21 5.39
C THR A 331 -4.56 17.05 4.54
N ARG A 332 -3.96 16.85 3.36
CA ARG A 332 -4.14 15.67 2.48
C ARG A 332 -2.91 14.75 2.60
N PRO A 333 -2.70 14.04 3.73
CA PRO A 333 -1.54 13.18 3.85
C PRO A 333 -1.74 11.95 2.95
N THR A 334 -0.99 11.85 1.84
CA THR A 334 -0.98 10.62 1.02
C THR A 334 -0.40 9.50 1.87
N SER A 335 -1.17 8.50 2.21
CA SER A 335 -0.64 7.37 2.98
C SER A 335 -1.34 6.10 2.56
N ALA A 336 -0.55 5.05 2.42
CA ALA A 336 -1.02 3.74 2.00
C ALA A 336 -0.93 2.78 3.17
N GLY A 337 -1.98 1.98 3.36
CA GLY A 337 -1.98 0.98 4.42
C GLY A 337 -0.95 -0.13 4.19
N ALA A 338 -0.54 -0.41 2.94
CA ALA A 338 0.44 -1.45 2.62
C ALA A 338 1.71 -0.92 1.94
N VAL A 339 1.59 -0.37 0.73
CA VAL A 339 2.73 0.02 -0.11
C VAL A 339 2.55 1.43 -0.65
N TYR A 340 3.57 2.26 -0.52
CA TYR A 340 3.67 3.57 -1.17
C TYR A 340 4.82 3.55 -2.18
N VAL A 341 4.52 3.81 -3.45
CA VAL A 341 5.49 3.88 -4.54
C VAL A 341 5.70 5.34 -4.93
N ASP A 342 6.87 5.88 -4.60
CA ASP A 342 7.24 7.26 -4.95
C ASP A 342 7.45 7.41 -6.47
N PRO A 343 7.30 8.62 -7.02
CA PRO A 343 7.71 8.92 -8.39
C PRO A 343 9.15 8.49 -8.70
N GLY A 344 9.34 7.80 -9.82
CA GLY A 344 10.62 7.21 -10.22
C GLY A 344 10.97 5.89 -9.52
N ALA A 345 10.01 5.27 -8.83
CA ALA A 345 10.11 3.93 -8.25
C ALA A 345 9.18 2.94 -8.95
N SER A 346 9.36 1.64 -8.66
CA SER A 346 8.55 0.58 -9.26
C SER A 346 8.12 -0.48 -8.25
N PHE A 347 6.92 -1.01 -8.45
CA PHE A 347 6.40 -2.18 -7.76
C PHE A 347 5.81 -3.16 -8.79
N THR A 348 6.30 -4.39 -8.80
CA THR A 348 5.72 -5.50 -9.57
C THR A 348 5.16 -6.55 -8.61
N MET A 349 3.88 -6.88 -8.75
CA MET A 349 3.20 -7.93 -7.99
C MET A 349 2.85 -9.09 -8.92
N ASN A 350 3.64 -10.17 -8.85
CA ASN A 350 3.43 -11.39 -9.61
C ASN A 350 2.48 -12.36 -8.88
N ASN A 351 2.51 -12.35 -7.55
CA ASN A 351 1.64 -13.14 -6.71
C ASN A 351 1.64 -12.60 -5.27
N GLY A 352 0.82 -13.18 -4.40
CA GLY A 352 0.75 -12.89 -2.97
C GLY A 352 -0.52 -12.14 -2.57
N LEU A 353 -0.58 -11.73 -1.30
CA LEU A 353 -1.79 -11.19 -0.68
C LEU A 353 -1.52 -9.85 0.01
N ILE A 354 -2.27 -8.81 -0.36
CA ILE A 354 -2.29 -7.53 0.36
C ILE A 354 -3.67 -7.36 0.99
N ASP A 355 -3.76 -7.46 2.31
CA ASP A 355 -5.06 -7.54 2.96
C ASP A 355 -5.18 -6.91 4.34
N ASN A 356 -6.39 -6.51 4.73
CA ASN A 356 -6.69 -5.98 6.07
C ASN A 356 -5.83 -4.79 6.49
N ASN A 357 -5.27 -4.04 5.53
CA ASN A 357 -4.48 -2.85 5.81
C ASN A 357 -5.39 -1.62 5.92
N ASN A 358 -4.98 -0.67 6.74
CA ASN A 358 -5.70 0.55 7.01
C ASN A 358 -4.82 1.76 6.69
N GLY A 359 -5.15 2.48 5.61
CA GLY A 359 -4.36 3.63 5.17
C GLY A 359 -5.16 4.92 5.06
N GLY A 360 -4.47 6.02 4.80
CA GLY A 360 -5.10 7.33 4.79
C GLY A 360 -5.89 7.56 3.54
N ILE A 361 -5.21 7.70 2.40
CA ILE A 361 -5.85 7.87 1.09
C ILE A 361 -6.23 6.52 0.47
N THR A 362 -5.41 5.50 0.71
CA THR A 362 -5.65 4.15 0.21
C THR A 362 -5.26 3.08 1.22
N GLY A 363 -6.01 1.99 1.28
CA GLY A 363 -5.71 0.87 2.18
C GLY A 363 -4.58 -0.03 1.66
N GLY A 364 -4.55 -0.32 0.37
CA GLY A 364 -3.52 -1.18 -0.24
C GLY A 364 -2.33 -0.38 -0.75
N VAL A 365 -2.33 -0.08 -2.05
CA VAL A 365 -1.18 0.45 -2.80
C VAL A 365 -1.46 1.88 -3.26
N PHE A 366 -0.56 2.80 -2.94
CA PHE A 366 -0.52 4.16 -3.51
C PHE A 366 0.64 4.28 -4.48
N VAL A 367 0.40 4.83 -5.67
CA VAL A 367 1.38 4.96 -6.75
C VAL A 367 1.43 6.41 -7.21
N GLY A 368 2.57 7.07 -7.02
CA GLY A 368 2.82 8.41 -7.56
C GLY A 368 2.78 9.52 -6.52
N SER A 369 2.19 10.67 -6.88
CA SER A 369 2.20 11.89 -6.06
C SER A 369 1.01 12.79 -6.37
N LEU A 370 0.24 13.17 -5.35
CA LEU A 370 -0.87 14.13 -5.48
C LEU A 370 -0.44 15.53 -5.94
N PHE A 371 0.85 15.85 -5.89
CA PHE A 371 1.38 17.15 -6.28
C PHE A 371 1.99 17.15 -7.69
N GLY A 372 1.87 16.01 -8.39
CA GLY A 372 2.54 15.77 -9.67
C GLY A 372 4.04 15.51 -9.50
N SER A 373 4.62 14.93 -10.55
CA SER A 373 6.05 14.69 -10.69
C SER A 373 6.40 14.60 -12.17
N ALA A 374 7.66 14.91 -12.52
CA ALA A 374 8.18 14.64 -13.85
C ALA A 374 8.58 13.15 -14.02
N ASP A 375 8.86 12.46 -12.92
CA ASP A 375 9.16 11.02 -12.91
C ASP A 375 7.86 10.22 -12.75
N THR A 376 7.73 9.12 -13.48
CA THR A 376 6.60 8.19 -13.36
C THR A 376 6.84 7.18 -12.24
N ALA A 377 5.82 6.91 -11.42
CA ALA A 377 5.78 5.75 -10.53
C ALA A 377 5.09 4.60 -11.26
N TYR A 378 5.64 3.39 -11.15
CA TYR A 378 5.11 2.22 -11.85
C TYR A 378 4.57 1.19 -10.86
N PHE A 379 3.34 0.72 -11.13
CA PHE A 379 2.80 -0.47 -10.51
C PHE A 379 2.30 -1.42 -11.58
N GLU A 380 2.80 -2.65 -11.56
CA GLU A 380 2.40 -3.73 -12.45
C GLU A 380 1.89 -4.89 -11.60
N MET A 381 0.70 -5.39 -11.90
CA MET A 381 0.10 -6.54 -11.21
C MET A 381 -0.15 -7.64 -12.23
N ASN A 382 0.68 -8.67 -12.19
CA ASN A 382 0.57 -9.88 -13.01
C ASN A 382 -0.23 -10.98 -12.30
N GLY A 383 -0.39 -10.87 -10.97
CA GLY A 383 -1.14 -11.84 -10.19
C GLY A 383 -1.26 -11.49 -8.71
N GLY A 384 -1.92 -12.37 -7.96
CA GLY A 384 -2.18 -12.22 -6.53
C GLY A 384 -3.49 -11.51 -6.21
N LEU A 385 -3.66 -11.15 -4.93
CA LEU A 385 -4.91 -10.67 -4.35
C LEU A 385 -4.71 -9.39 -3.54
N ILE A 386 -5.61 -8.41 -3.71
CA ILE A 386 -5.67 -7.20 -2.89
C ILE A 386 -7.11 -7.05 -2.36
N VAL A 387 -7.32 -7.38 -1.08
CA VAL A 387 -8.66 -7.57 -0.50
C VAL A 387 -8.77 -7.02 0.93
N ASN A 388 -9.98 -6.69 1.38
CA ASN A 388 -10.24 -6.27 2.77
C ASN A 388 -9.41 -5.06 3.29
N ASN A 389 -8.78 -4.30 2.40
CA ASN A 389 -8.08 -3.08 2.77
C ASN A 389 -9.05 -1.89 2.87
N LYS A 390 -8.75 -0.96 3.80
CA LYS A 390 -9.60 0.19 4.12
C LYS A 390 -8.80 1.48 4.01
N SER A 391 -9.44 2.50 3.45
CA SER A 391 -9.01 3.90 3.58
C SER A 391 -9.82 4.59 4.69
N ASN A 392 -9.19 5.47 5.47
CA ASN A 392 -9.74 5.92 6.74
C ASN A 392 -9.55 7.43 7.01
N THR A 393 -9.50 8.25 5.96
CA THR A 393 -9.45 9.73 6.08
C THR A 393 -10.52 10.39 5.20
N ARG A 394 -10.76 11.69 5.41
CA ARG A 394 -11.70 12.50 4.63
C ARG A 394 -11.40 12.49 3.12
N PHE A 395 -10.13 12.34 2.75
CA PHE A 395 -9.67 12.34 1.35
C PHE A 395 -9.48 10.91 0.79
N GLN A 396 -10.20 9.94 1.33
CA GLN A 396 -10.19 8.56 0.85
C GLN A 396 -10.46 8.47 -0.65
N SER A 397 -9.60 7.75 -1.35
CA SER A 397 -9.67 7.61 -2.81
C SER A 397 -9.78 6.16 -3.29
N GLY A 398 -9.63 5.17 -2.39
CA GLY A 398 -9.94 3.77 -2.68
C GLY A 398 -9.39 2.78 -1.65
N GLY A 399 -10.07 1.67 -1.42
CA GLY A 399 -9.59 0.64 -0.49
C GLY A 399 -8.33 -0.09 -0.98
N GLN A 400 -8.23 -0.35 -2.30
CA GLN A 400 -7.23 -1.28 -2.85
C GLN A 400 -6.04 -0.59 -3.52
N ILE A 401 -6.26 0.14 -4.63
CA ILE A 401 -5.19 0.79 -5.41
C ILE A 401 -5.60 2.24 -5.70
N ASN A 402 -4.65 3.16 -5.59
CA ASN A 402 -4.78 4.54 -6.04
C ASN A 402 -3.53 4.93 -6.84
N ILE A 403 -3.74 5.52 -8.03
CA ILE A 403 -2.70 5.92 -8.98
C ILE A 403 -2.90 7.41 -9.28
N GLU A 404 -1.85 8.20 -9.08
CA GLU A 404 -1.87 9.68 -9.19
C GLU A 404 -0.68 10.23 -9.99
#